data_AF-A0A1U7PM16-F1
#
_entry.id   AF-A0A1U7PM16-F1
#
_cell.length_a   1.000
_cell.length_b   1.000
_cell.length_c   1.000
_cell.angle_alpha   90.00
_cell.angle_beta   90.00
_cell.angle_gamma   90.00
#
_symmetry.space_group_name_H-M   'P 1'
#
loop_
_entity.id
_entity.type
_entity.pdbx_description
1 polymer ?
#
loop_
_entity_poly.entity_id
_entity_poly.type
_entity_poly.pdbx_seq_one_letter_code
_entity_poly.pdbx_strand_id
1 'polypeptide(L)'
;MNAVVHFLILLVVLSAAAFILFLLRAPFWLILLVIVAVYMAVTTVPTFHTVYKSQNLRAIDRFLLRNYRKPIFNYAYNIGHGTDEEIRNSLRTIIDKSSRGDARHVYSALLGVHSGDGDEVLAHAGKINPGPLRSYYYAYGTALNGDLDEAGRIAGKITDEWMKHTIYAVIAKKQGNPEEFRKEAKYAEDASVGIQHYLLHHNFRKMAESFNLSQEGSSMMQLVENTAVELKDGRRGLILGVRDNEEIVQYDVELGDGEIITVFAEEVRRPV
;
A
#
# COMPACT_ATOMS: atom_id res chain seq x y z
N MET A 1 23.50 2.31 3.04
CA MET A 1 24.43 3.23 2.33
C MET A 1 23.96 4.67 2.52
N ASN A 2 24.76 5.50 3.20
CA ASN A 2 24.37 6.83 3.68
C ASN A 2 24.00 7.77 2.52
N ALA A 3 23.03 8.67 2.72
CA ALA A 3 22.58 9.63 1.70
C ALA A 3 23.74 10.48 1.14
N VAL A 4 24.74 10.77 1.99
CA VAL A 4 25.97 11.47 1.62
C VAL A 4 26.80 10.66 0.60
N VAL A 5 26.91 9.35 0.78
CA VAL A 5 27.67 8.48 -0.14
C VAL A 5 27.00 8.42 -1.50
N HIS A 6 25.68 8.29 -1.55
CA HIS A 6 24.92 8.36 -2.81
C HIS A 6 25.09 9.71 -3.52
N PHE A 7 25.05 10.82 -2.76
CA PHE A 7 25.24 12.15 -3.32
C PHE A 7 26.65 12.32 -3.91
N LEU A 8 27.69 11.86 -3.21
CA LEU A 8 29.08 11.93 -3.67
C LEU A 8 29.29 11.08 -4.93
N ILE A 9 28.77 9.86 -4.97
CA ILE A 9 28.85 9.00 -6.17
C ILE A 9 28.17 9.69 -7.36
N LEU A 10 26.96 10.22 -7.15
CA LEU A 10 26.21 10.90 -8.22
C LEU A 10 26.93 12.16 -8.71
N LEU A 11 27.54 12.94 -7.82
CA LEU A 11 28.36 14.10 -8.18
C LEU A 11 29.56 13.70 -9.05
N VAL A 12 30.27 12.63 -8.69
CA VAL A 12 31.42 12.12 -9.45
C VAL A 12 30.98 11.64 -10.84
N VAL A 13 29.91 10.84 -10.92
CA VAL A 13 29.38 10.33 -12.20
C VAL A 13 28.93 11.47 -13.11
N LEU A 14 28.20 12.46 -12.59
CA LEU A 14 27.75 13.60 -13.39
C LEU A 14 28.91 14.48 -13.85
N SER A 15 29.90 14.70 -13.00
CA SER A 15 31.11 15.46 -13.35
C SER A 15 31.94 14.75 -14.42
N ALA A 16 32.09 13.43 -14.32
CA ALA A 16 32.78 12.62 -15.33
C ALA A 16 32.04 12.63 -16.67
N ALA A 17 30.71 12.47 -16.65
CA ALA A 17 29.88 12.54 -17.86
C ALA A 17 29.98 13.92 -18.54
N ALA A 18 29.93 15.01 -17.76
CA ALA A 18 30.09 16.37 -18.27
C ALA A 18 31.47 16.58 -18.89
N PHE A 19 32.53 16.09 -18.23
CA PHE A 19 33.89 16.19 -18.72
C PHE A 19 34.11 15.42 -20.03
N ILE A 20 33.58 14.19 -20.13
CA ILE A 20 33.65 13.39 -21.37
C ILE A 20 32.92 14.10 -22.52
N LEU A 21 31.71 14.62 -22.28
CA LEU A 21 30.95 15.33 -23.32
C LEU A 21 31.62 16.64 -23.73
N PHE A 22 32.27 17.33 -22.79
CA PHE A 22 33.09 18.50 -23.08
C PHE A 22 34.30 18.16 -23.96
N LEU A 23 35.01 17.05 -23.66
CA LEU A 23 36.11 16.55 -24.51
C LEU A 23 35.65 16.21 -25.93
N LEU A 24 34.42 15.70 -26.07
CA LEU A 24 33.79 15.43 -27.37
C LEU A 24 33.30 16.70 -28.09
N ARG A 25 33.54 17.89 -27.54
CA ARG A 25 33.06 19.19 -28.05
C ARG A 25 31.55 19.23 -28.27
N ALA A 26 30.79 18.53 -27.42
CA ALA A 26 29.35 18.55 -27.49
C ALA A 26 28.83 19.99 -27.23
N PRO A 27 27.73 20.41 -27.90
CA PRO A 27 27.11 21.69 -27.61
C PRO A 27 26.60 21.71 -26.16
N PHE A 28 26.73 22.85 -25.49
CA PHE A 28 26.38 23.02 -24.07
C PHE A 28 24.98 22.47 -23.72
N TRP A 29 23.99 22.72 -24.58
CA TRP A 29 22.62 22.23 -24.40
C TRP A 29 22.50 20.70 -24.34
N LEU A 30 23.32 19.98 -25.11
CA LEU A 30 23.34 18.52 -25.09
C LEU A 30 23.97 18.00 -23.79
N ILE A 31 25.03 18.65 -23.31
CA ILE A 31 25.65 18.34 -22.01
C ILE A 31 24.63 18.48 -20.88
N LEU A 32 23.92 19.62 -20.86
CA LEU A 32 22.87 19.88 -19.87
C LEU A 32 21.75 18.82 -19.95
N LEU A 33 21.29 18.47 -21.16
CA LEU A 33 20.26 17.45 -21.36
C LEU A 33 20.69 16.08 -20.83
N VAL A 34 21.93 15.64 -21.11
CA VAL A 34 22.44 14.35 -20.63
C VAL A 34 22.58 14.33 -19.11
N ILE A 35 23.08 15.41 -18.49
CA ILE A 35 23.18 15.53 -17.03
C ILE A 35 21.80 15.40 -16.38
N VAL A 36 20.80 16.12 -16.89
CA VAL A 36 19.42 16.05 -16.39
C VAL A 36 18.85 14.64 -16.60
N ALA A 37 19.09 14.02 -17.76
CA ALA A 37 18.61 12.66 -18.04
C ALA A 37 19.23 11.62 -17.10
N VAL A 38 20.54 11.66 -16.86
CA VAL A 38 21.23 10.74 -15.93
C VAL A 38 20.76 10.97 -14.50
N TYR A 39 20.62 12.23 -14.07
CA TYR A 39 20.08 12.56 -12.75
C TYR A 39 18.67 11.96 -12.55
N MET A 40 17.78 12.17 -13.53
CA MET A 40 16.42 11.62 -13.51
C MET A 40 16.43 10.08 -13.51
N ALA A 41 17.29 9.45 -14.31
CA ALA A 41 17.40 8.00 -14.42
C ALA A 41 17.83 7.32 -13.11
N VAL A 42 18.71 7.96 -12.33
CA VAL A 42 19.20 7.39 -11.06
C VAL A 42 18.28 7.69 -9.89
N THR A 43 17.65 8.87 -9.85
CA THR A 43 16.87 9.31 -8.67
C THR A 43 15.37 9.10 -8.84
N THR A 44 14.83 9.57 -9.97
CA THR A 44 13.40 9.75 -10.17
C THR A 44 12.78 8.48 -10.75
N VAL A 45 13.41 7.89 -11.77
CA VAL A 45 12.90 6.69 -12.45
C VAL A 45 12.69 5.51 -11.49
N PRO A 46 13.63 5.13 -10.60
CA PRO A 46 13.42 4.01 -9.69
C PRO A 46 12.28 4.26 -8.70
N THR A 47 12.18 5.50 -8.21
CA THR A 47 11.10 5.91 -7.30
C THR A 47 9.74 5.84 -7.98
N PHE A 48 9.62 6.37 -9.20
CA PHE A 48 8.40 6.26 -10.01
C PHE A 48 8.05 4.81 -10.33
N HIS A 49 9.06 3.99 -10.66
CA HIS A 49 8.83 2.57 -10.94
C HIS A 49 8.26 1.85 -9.71
N THR A 50 8.82 2.06 -8.53
CA THR A 50 8.31 1.45 -7.30
C THR A 50 6.88 1.91 -6.98
N VAL A 51 6.59 3.21 -7.11
CA VAL A 51 5.28 3.77 -6.75
C VAL A 51 4.18 3.41 -7.74
N TYR A 52 4.49 3.33 -9.04
CA TYR A 52 3.47 3.26 -10.09
C TYR A 52 3.52 2.00 -10.97
N LYS A 53 4.57 1.18 -10.90
CA LYS A 53 4.73 0.00 -11.80
C LYS A 53 5.15 -1.30 -11.11
N SER A 54 5.67 -1.24 -9.88
CA SER A 54 6.12 -2.44 -9.16
C SER A 54 4.96 -3.31 -8.72
N GLN A 55 5.06 -4.63 -8.89
CA GLN A 55 4.21 -5.61 -8.17
C GLN A 55 4.97 -6.28 -7.02
N ASN A 56 6.21 -5.86 -6.76
CA ASN A 56 7.00 -6.38 -5.65
C ASN A 56 6.57 -5.71 -4.34
N LEU A 57 5.74 -6.42 -3.56
CA LEU A 57 5.22 -5.96 -2.26
C LEU A 57 6.34 -5.52 -1.31
N ARG A 58 7.44 -6.27 -1.19
CA ARG A 58 8.58 -5.91 -0.32
C ARG A 58 9.29 -4.63 -0.76
N ALA A 59 9.34 -4.36 -2.05
CA ALA A 59 9.92 -3.12 -2.57
C ALA A 59 9.02 -1.91 -2.27
N ILE A 60 7.71 -2.08 -2.41
CA ILE A 60 6.72 -1.05 -2.09
C ILE A 60 6.71 -0.79 -0.58
N ASP A 61 6.71 -1.85 0.23
CA ASP A 61 6.69 -1.76 1.69
C ASP A 61 7.87 -0.95 2.24
N ARG A 62 9.10 -1.28 1.84
CA ARG A 62 10.32 -0.51 2.19
C ARG A 62 10.24 0.93 1.71
N PHE A 63 9.65 1.18 0.55
CA PHE A 63 9.46 2.54 0.04
C PHE A 63 8.47 3.33 0.92
N LEU A 64 7.34 2.72 1.29
CA LEU A 64 6.32 3.32 2.15
C LEU A 64 6.91 3.65 3.52
N LEU A 65 7.64 2.71 4.14
CA LEU A 65 8.31 2.92 5.42
C LEU A 65 9.32 4.09 5.35
N ARG A 66 10.15 4.14 4.30
CA ARG A 66 11.11 5.23 4.11
C ARG A 66 10.44 6.60 3.94
N ASN A 67 9.22 6.63 3.40
CA ASN A 67 8.47 7.86 3.15
C ASN A 67 7.29 8.05 4.13
N TYR A 68 7.27 7.33 5.25
CA TYR A 68 6.15 7.25 6.19
C TYR A 68 5.72 8.62 6.77
N ARG A 69 6.59 9.62 6.75
CA ARG A 69 6.26 10.99 7.18
C ARG A 69 5.24 11.70 6.28
N LYS A 70 5.05 11.25 5.04
CA LYS A 70 4.07 11.81 4.11
C LYS A 70 2.71 11.13 4.33
N PRO A 71 1.61 11.88 4.54
CA PRO A 71 0.31 11.33 4.91
C PRO A 71 -0.20 10.20 4.00
N ILE A 72 -0.05 10.32 2.69
CA ILE A 72 -0.54 9.31 1.74
C ILE A 72 0.22 7.97 1.89
N PHE A 73 1.53 8.03 2.14
CA PHE A 73 2.34 6.83 2.33
C PHE A 73 2.21 6.25 3.73
N ASN A 74 1.96 7.11 4.73
CA ASN A 74 1.57 6.71 6.07
C ASN A 74 0.29 5.85 6.04
N TYR A 75 -0.76 6.32 5.37
CA TYR A 75 -1.99 5.55 5.13
C TYR A 75 -1.69 4.22 4.45
N ALA A 76 -0.97 4.25 3.32
CA ALA A 76 -0.69 3.03 2.57
C ALA A 76 0.09 2.02 3.41
N TYR A 77 1.07 2.44 4.20
CA TYR A 77 1.80 1.55 5.12
C TYR A 77 0.88 0.96 6.20
N ASN A 78 0.05 1.80 6.83
CA ASN A 78 -0.86 1.37 7.89
C ASN A 78 -1.93 0.40 7.39
N ILE A 79 -2.22 0.34 6.09
CA ILE A 79 -3.10 -0.69 5.53
C ILE A 79 -2.52 -2.10 5.72
N GLY A 80 -1.20 -2.26 5.56
CA GLY A 80 -0.51 -3.55 5.72
C GLY A 80 -0.16 -3.88 7.16
N HIS A 81 0.15 -2.86 7.98
CA HIS A 81 0.76 -3.04 9.31
C HIS A 81 -0.03 -2.45 10.47
N GLY A 82 -0.89 -1.47 10.21
CA GLY A 82 -1.59 -0.72 11.24
C GLY A 82 -2.95 -1.31 11.61
N THR A 83 -3.42 -0.87 12.76
CA THR A 83 -4.78 -1.10 13.27
C THR A 83 -5.82 -0.31 12.45
N ASP A 84 -7.08 -0.72 12.52
CA ASP A 84 -8.19 0.00 11.86
C ASP A 84 -8.27 1.46 12.29
N GLU A 85 -7.94 1.77 13.55
CA GLU A 85 -7.95 3.13 14.04
C GLU A 85 -6.79 3.96 13.46
N GLU A 86 -5.60 3.38 13.30
CA GLU A 86 -4.48 4.05 12.64
C GLU A 86 -4.76 4.31 11.16
N ILE A 87 -5.40 3.36 10.47
CA ILE A 87 -5.84 3.54 9.08
C ILE A 87 -6.81 4.72 9.00
N ARG A 88 -7.84 4.76 9.85
CA ARG A 88 -8.81 5.88 9.89
C ARG A 88 -8.14 7.21 10.22
N ASN A 89 -7.21 7.24 11.17
CA ASN A 89 -6.48 8.46 11.54
C ASN A 89 -5.55 8.96 10.44
N SER A 90 -4.94 8.03 9.68
CA SER A 90 -4.15 8.37 8.50
C SER A 90 -5.02 9.03 7.43
N LEU A 91 -6.21 8.50 7.18
CA LEU A 91 -7.18 9.07 6.23
C LEU A 91 -7.66 10.45 6.69
N ARG A 92 -8.04 10.61 7.96
CA ARG A 92 -8.43 11.92 8.54
C ARG A 92 -7.31 12.96 8.34
N THR A 93 -6.06 12.57 8.61
CA THR A 93 -4.90 13.44 8.38
C THR A 93 -4.75 13.87 6.92
N ILE A 94 -5.03 12.98 5.96
CA ILE A 94 -5.01 13.31 4.54
C ILE A 94 -6.16 14.27 4.19
N ILE A 95 -7.37 13.99 4.69
CA ILE A 95 -8.58 14.80 4.46
C ILE A 95 -8.38 16.23 4.99
N ASP A 96 -7.83 16.39 6.19
CA ASP A 96 -7.60 17.70 6.81
C ASP A 96 -6.58 18.53 6.04
N LYS A 97 -5.55 17.88 5.49
CA LYS A 97 -4.53 18.53 4.66
C LYS A 97 -5.03 18.81 3.23
N SER A 98 -6.02 18.06 2.76
CA SER A 98 -6.64 18.21 1.46
C SER A 98 -7.66 19.35 1.48
N SER A 99 -7.18 20.56 1.23
CA SER A 99 -8.00 21.78 1.30
C SER A 99 -8.77 22.09 0.02
N ARG A 100 -8.45 21.45 -1.13
CA ARG A 100 -9.10 21.72 -2.43
C ARG A 100 -9.14 20.48 -3.35
N GLY A 101 -10.25 20.33 -4.07
CA GLY A 101 -10.43 19.36 -5.16
C GLY A 101 -10.96 17.99 -4.76
N ASP A 102 -11.05 17.09 -5.75
CA ASP A 102 -11.62 15.74 -5.59
C ASP A 102 -10.92 14.90 -4.54
N ALA A 103 -9.63 15.15 -4.28
CA ALA A 103 -8.83 14.37 -3.36
C ALA A 103 -9.48 14.26 -1.98
N ARG A 104 -10.05 15.37 -1.46
CA ARG A 104 -10.75 15.34 -0.17
C ARG A 104 -11.91 14.35 -0.20
N HIS A 105 -12.73 14.39 -1.25
CA HIS A 105 -13.89 13.52 -1.38
C HIS A 105 -13.51 12.06 -1.68
N VAL A 106 -12.44 11.82 -2.44
CA VAL A 106 -11.87 10.48 -2.63
C VAL A 106 -11.45 9.86 -1.30
N TYR A 107 -10.68 10.59 -0.48
CA TYR A 107 -10.23 10.06 0.81
C TYR A 107 -11.35 9.97 1.85
N SER A 108 -12.36 10.85 1.80
CA SER A 108 -13.57 10.72 2.62
C SER A 108 -14.42 9.52 2.22
N ALA A 109 -14.62 9.26 0.92
CA ALA A 109 -15.28 8.04 0.46
C ALA A 109 -14.50 6.79 0.89
N LEU A 110 -13.17 6.81 0.78
CA LEU A 110 -12.33 5.72 1.26
C LEU A 110 -12.43 5.51 2.79
N LEU A 111 -12.62 6.57 3.57
CA LEU A 111 -12.89 6.47 5.01
C LEU A 111 -14.26 5.82 5.29
N GLY A 112 -15.28 6.14 4.49
CA GLY A 112 -16.58 5.45 4.52
C GLY A 112 -16.44 3.97 4.21
N VAL A 113 -15.63 3.60 3.21
CA VAL A 113 -15.31 2.20 2.87
C VAL A 113 -14.72 1.45 4.06
N HIS A 114 -13.72 2.02 4.73
CA HIS A 114 -13.09 1.41 5.91
C HIS A 114 -14.02 1.35 7.13
N SER A 115 -15.01 2.23 7.20
CA SER A 115 -16.03 2.23 8.25
C SER A 115 -17.21 1.30 7.92
N GLY A 116 -17.27 0.75 6.71
CA GLY A 116 -18.42 -0.03 6.23
C GLY A 116 -19.69 0.80 6.00
N ASP A 117 -19.56 2.12 5.93
CA ASP A 117 -20.67 3.08 5.81
C ASP A 117 -20.89 3.42 4.34
N GLY A 118 -21.82 2.71 3.68
CA GLY A 118 -22.10 2.91 2.26
C GLY A 118 -22.74 4.26 1.96
N ASP A 119 -23.51 4.84 2.88
CA ASP A 119 -24.13 6.15 2.70
C ASP A 119 -23.08 7.26 2.69
N GLU A 120 -22.09 7.20 3.57
CA GLU A 120 -20.95 8.13 3.59
C GLU A 120 -20.12 8.00 2.30
N VAL A 121 -19.91 6.77 1.81
CA VAL A 121 -19.25 6.53 0.51
C VAL A 121 -20.00 7.22 -0.62
N LEU A 122 -21.32 7.02 -0.70
CA LEU A 122 -22.16 7.60 -1.77
C LEU A 122 -22.21 9.13 -1.69
N ALA A 123 -22.34 9.70 -0.48
CA ALA A 123 -22.38 11.13 -0.26
C ALA A 123 -21.10 11.83 -0.74
N HIS A 124 -19.95 11.16 -0.58
CA HIS A 124 -18.67 11.66 -1.06
C HIS A 124 -18.40 11.35 -2.53
N ALA A 125 -18.80 10.17 -3.02
CA ALA A 125 -18.72 9.82 -4.44
C ALA A 125 -19.45 10.83 -5.32
N GLY A 126 -20.63 11.30 -4.89
CA GLY A 126 -21.40 12.32 -5.61
C GLY A 126 -20.70 13.67 -5.77
N LYS A 127 -19.67 13.95 -4.96
CA LYS A 127 -18.89 15.19 -5.00
C LYS A 127 -17.56 15.04 -5.75
N ILE A 128 -17.19 13.83 -6.18
CA ILE A 128 -16.03 13.59 -7.04
C ILE A 128 -16.40 13.98 -8.48
N ASN A 129 -15.48 14.61 -9.21
CA ASN A 129 -15.71 14.92 -10.62
C ASN A 129 -16.07 13.66 -11.45
N PRO A 130 -16.86 13.83 -12.53
CA PRO A 130 -17.16 12.74 -13.44
C PRO A 130 -15.92 11.98 -13.95
N GLY A 131 -15.90 10.66 -13.76
CA GLY A 131 -14.83 9.80 -14.22
C GLY A 131 -14.84 8.41 -13.57
N PRO A 132 -13.84 7.56 -13.89
CA PRO A 132 -13.76 6.19 -13.37
C PRO A 132 -13.79 6.10 -11.84
N LEU A 133 -13.08 7.00 -11.14
CA LEU A 133 -13.04 7.03 -9.68
C LEU A 133 -14.41 7.29 -9.05
N ARG A 134 -15.22 8.18 -9.65
CA ARG A 134 -16.58 8.42 -9.17
C ARG A 134 -17.42 7.16 -9.32
N SER A 135 -17.40 6.53 -10.49
CA SER A 135 -18.15 5.29 -10.74
C SER A 135 -17.72 4.16 -9.81
N TYR A 136 -16.42 4.05 -9.54
CA TYR A 136 -15.85 3.08 -8.61
C TYR A 136 -16.41 3.25 -7.20
N TYR A 137 -16.33 4.46 -6.61
CA TYR A 137 -16.86 4.68 -5.27
C TYR A 137 -18.39 4.59 -5.21
N TYR A 138 -19.10 4.99 -6.26
CA TYR A 138 -20.55 4.74 -6.36
C TYR A 138 -20.87 3.25 -6.27
N ALA A 139 -20.24 2.43 -7.11
CA ALA A 139 -20.47 0.99 -7.11
C ALA A 139 -20.09 0.35 -5.76
N TYR A 140 -19.00 0.83 -5.14
CA TYR A 140 -18.58 0.36 -3.83
C TYR A 140 -19.62 0.68 -2.74
N GLY A 141 -20.08 1.92 -2.65
CA GLY A 141 -21.09 2.34 -1.67
C GLY A 141 -22.42 1.61 -1.88
N THR A 142 -22.85 1.46 -3.14
CA THR A 142 -24.04 0.68 -3.52
C THR A 142 -23.92 -0.78 -3.07
N ALA A 143 -22.76 -1.43 -3.27
CA ALA A 143 -22.51 -2.78 -2.78
C ALA A 143 -22.50 -2.87 -1.24
N LEU A 144 -21.97 -1.86 -0.56
CA LEU A 144 -22.00 -1.80 0.91
C LEU A 144 -23.41 -1.74 1.46
N ASN A 145 -24.30 -0.98 0.80
CA ASN A 145 -25.71 -0.87 1.12
C ASN A 145 -26.56 -2.08 0.70
N GLY A 146 -25.96 -3.07 0.03
CA GLY A 146 -26.61 -4.35 -0.31
C GLY A 146 -27.33 -4.39 -1.65
N ASP A 147 -27.28 -3.32 -2.45
CA ASP A 147 -27.82 -3.32 -3.82
C ASP A 147 -26.78 -3.89 -4.81
N LEU A 148 -26.62 -5.21 -4.75
CA LEU A 148 -25.55 -5.92 -5.45
C LEU A 148 -25.72 -5.91 -6.97
N ASP A 149 -26.97 -5.94 -7.45
CA ASP A 149 -27.29 -5.93 -8.87
C ASP A 149 -26.91 -4.58 -9.51
N GLU A 150 -27.26 -3.48 -8.86
CA GLU A 150 -26.89 -2.14 -9.33
C GLU A 150 -25.37 -1.93 -9.24
N ALA A 151 -24.74 -2.37 -8.15
CA ALA A 151 -23.28 -2.32 -8.01
C ALA A 151 -22.58 -3.07 -9.16
N GLY A 152 -23.06 -4.27 -9.51
CA GLY A 152 -22.54 -5.06 -10.63
C GLY A 152 -22.75 -4.36 -11.98
N ARG A 153 -23.92 -3.74 -12.20
CA ARG A 153 -24.22 -2.99 -13.42
C ARG A 153 -23.31 -1.76 -13.58
N ILE A 154 -23.01 -1.06 -12.50
CA ILE A 154 -22.05 0.06 -12.51
C ILE A 154 -20.63 -0.47 -12.79
N ALA A 155 -20.22 -1.55 -12.10
CA ALA A 155 -18.91 -2.17 -12.28
C ALA A 155 -18.66 -2.61 -13.73
N GLY A 156 -19.66 -3.20 -14.39
CA GLY A 156 -19.59 -3.61 -15.80
C GLY A 156 -19.27 -2.49 -16.80
N LYS A 157 -19.41 -1.22 -16.39
CA LYS A 157 -19.08 -0.04 -17.20
C LYS A 157 -17.71 0.56 -16.87
N ILE A 158 -17.05 0.10 -15.80
CA ILE A 158 -15.72 0.57 -15.41
C ILE A 158 -14.69 -0.10 -16.32
N THR A 159 -13.85 0.69 -16.97
CA THR A 159 -12.82 0.19 -17.89
C THR A 159 -11.52 -0.21 -17.19
N ASP A 160 -11.21 0.39 -16.05
CA ASP A 160 -10.04 0.03 -15.25
C ASP A 160 -10.27 -1.33 -14.57
N GLU A 161 -9.57 -2.35 -15.04
CA GLU A 161 -9.81 -3.75 -14.63
C GLU A 161 -9.67 -3.97 -13.12
N TRP A 162 -8.64 -3.38 -12.50
CA TRP A 162 -8.47 -3.52 -11.04
C TRP A 162 -9.66 -2.94 -10.27
N MET A 163 -10.24 -1.82 -10.73
CA MET A 163 -11.41 -1.21 -10.08
C MET A 163 -12.64 -2.10 -10.24
N LYS A 164 -12.89 -2.57 -11.47
CA LYS A 164 -14.02 -3.45 -11.80
C LYS A 164 -14.00 -4.71 -10.94
N HIS A 165 -12.89 -5.43 -10.95
CA HIS A 165 -12.73 -6.68 -10.21
C HIS A 165 -12.73 -6.46 -8.69
N THR A 166 -12.29 -5.29 -8.21
CA THR A 166 -12.46 -4.93 -6.78
C THR A 166 -13.93 -4.85 -6.39
N ILE A 167 -14.80 -4.28 -7.23
CA ILE A 167 -16.24 -4.23 -6.93
C ILE A 167 -16.85 -5.62 -6.95
N TYR A 168 -16.51 -6.45 -7.93
CA TYR A 168 -16.99 -7.83 -7.97
C TYR A 168 -16.52 -8.66 -6.77
N ALA A 169 -15.30 -8.46 -6.29
CA ALA A 169 -14.83 -9.06 -5.04
C ALA A 169 -15.69 -8.60 -3.84
N VAL A 170 -16.01 -7.30 -3.73
CA VAL A 170 -16.88 -6.78 -2.66
C VAL A 170 -18.29 -7.37 -2.75
N ILE A 171 -18.86 -7.50 -3.96
CA ILE A 171 -20.16 -8.15 -4.19
C ILE A 171 -20.11 -9.62 -3.75
N ALA A 172 -19.13 -10.39 -4.20
CA ALA A 172 -18.96 -11.79 -3.83
C ALA A 172 -18.81 -11.95 -2.31
N LYS A 173 -18.10 -11.03 -1.65
CA LYS A 173 -18.02 -10.98 -0.19
C LYS A 173 -19.38 -10.76 0.46
N LYS A 174 -20.17 -9.81 -0.01
CA LYS A 174 -21.53 -9.55 0.50
C LYS A 174 -22.48 -10.72 0.27
N GLN A 175 -22.25 -11.52 -0.77
CA GLN A 175 -23.00 -12.75 -1.05
C GLN A 175 -22.54 -13.96 -0.22
N GLY A 176 -21.46 -13.84 0.56
CA GLY A 176 -20.88 -14.97 1.29
C GLY A 176 -20.26 -16.03 0.37
N ASN A 177 -19.78 -15.63 -0.81
CA ASN A 177 -19.17 -16.53 -1.80
C ASN A 177 -17.63 -16.41 -1.78
N PRO A 178 -16.92 -17.20 -0.96
CA PRO A 178 -15.47 -17.07 -0.80
C PRO A 178 -14.70 -17.47 -2.06
N GLU A 179 -15.21 -18.41 -2.87
CA GLU A 179 -14.55 -18.83 -4.11
C GLU A 179 -14.56 -17.69 -5.14
N GLU A 180 -15.72 -17.09 -5.38
CA GLU A 180 -15.82 -15.95 -6.31
C GLU A 180 -15.06 -14.73 -5.76
N PHE A 181 -15.09 -14.49 -4.45
CA PHE A 181 -14.29 -13.44 -3.81
C PHE A 181 -12.80 -13.61 -4.12
N ARG A 182 -12.22 -14.82 -3.93
CA ARG A 182 -10.80 -15.08 -4.17
C ARG A 182 -10.44 -14.89 -5.65
N LYS A 183 -11.30 -15.36 -6.56
CA LYS A 183 -11.12 -15.20 -7.99
C LYS A 183 -11.08 -13.73 -8.40
N GLU A 184 -12.07 -12.96 -7.99
CA GLU A 184 -12.19 -11.54 -8.34
C GLU A 184 -11.11 -10.69 -7.66
N ALA A 185 -10.77 -10.98 -6.40
CA ALA A 185 -9.65 -10.36 -5.69
C ALA A 185 -8.32 -10.59 -6.44
N LYS A 186 -8.08 -11.83 -6.90
CA LYS A 186 -6.89 -12.15 -7.69
C LYS A 186 -6.84 -11.39 -9.02
N TYR A 187 -7.96 -11.29 -9.74
CA TYR A 187 -7.99 -10.49 -10.97
C TYR A 187 -7.69 -9.01 -10.70
N ALA A 188 -8.21 -8.45 -9.61
CA ALA A 188 -7.91 -7.08 -9.23
C ALA A 188 -6.42 -6.89 -8.85
N GLU A 189 -5.83 -7.82 -8.11
CA GLU A 189 -4.40 -7.80 -7.77
C GLU A 189 -3.51 -7.90 -9.01
N ASP A 190 -3.77 -8.88 -9.89
CA ASP A 190 -3.00 -9.12 -11.11
C ASP A 190 -3.08 -7.91 -12.08
N ALA A 191 -4.21 -7.21 -12.13
CA ALA A 191 -4.44 -6.02 -12.94
C ALA A 191 -3.93 -4.70 -12.33
N SER A 192 -3.37 -4.74 -11.12
CA SER A 192 -2.91 -3.56 -10.39
C SER A 192 -1.39 -3.51 -10.28
N VAL A 193 -0.86 -2.30 -10.07
CA VAL A 193 0.57 -2.05 -9.92
C VAL A 193 0.83 -0.98 -8.86
N GLY A 194 2.05 -0.92 -8.36
CA GLY A 194 2.53 0.11 -7.44
C GLY A 194 1.80 0.09 -6.10
N ILE A 195 1.57 1.28 -5.55
CA ILE A 195 0.84 1.43 -4.27
C ILE A 195 -0.57 0.84 -4.35
N GLN A 196 -1.24 0.93 -5.51
CA GLN A 196 -2.58 0.35 -5.66
C GLN A 196 -2.55 -1.18 -5.48
N HIS A 197 -1.56 -1.86 -6.05
CA HIS A 197 -1.37 -3.30 -5.87
C HIS A 197 -1.16 -3.66 -4.39
N TYR A 198 -0.31 -2.92 -3.70
CA TYR A 198 -0.09 -3.09 -2.27
C TYR A 198 -1.38 -2.91 -1.45
N LEU A 199 -2.14 -1.85 -1.73
CA LEU A 199 -3.40 -1.57 -1.03
C LEU A 199 -4.43 -2.70 -1.26
N LEU A 200 -4.58 -3.16 -2.50
CA LEU A 200 -5.52 -4.24 -2.83
C LEU A 200 -5.14 -5.54 -2.14
N HIS A 201 -3.87 -5.93 -2.22
CA HIS A 201 -3.37 -7.15 -1.59
C HIS A 201 -3.70 -7.21 -0.09
N HIS A 202 -3.35 -6.16 0.66
CA HIS A 202 -3.59 -6.14 2.11
C HIS A 202 -5.06 -5.98 2.46
N ASN A 203 -5.84 -5.21 1.70
CA ASN A 203 -7.28 -5.10 1.93
C ASN A 203 -8.00 -6.42 1.67
N PHE A 204 -7.69 -7.12 0.57
CA PHE A 204 -8.30 -8.42 0.29
C PHE A 204 -7.89 -9.47 1.29
N ARG A 205 -6.63 -9.46 1.77
CA ARG A 205 -6.21 -10.33 2.88
C ARG A 205 -7.05 -10.12 4.13
N LYS A 206 -7.22 -8.87 4.59
CA LYS A 206 -8.09 -8.52 5.73
C LYS A 206 -9.54 -8.93 5.50
N MET A 207 -10.05 -8.75 4.28
CA MET A 207 -11.39 -9.20 3.93
C MET A 207 -11.51 -10.74 3.92
N ALA A 208 -10.48 -11.46 3.50
CA ALA A 208 -10.44 -12.91 3.49
C ALA A 208 -10.49 -13.47 4.92
N GLU A 209 -9.75 -12.86 5.85
CA GLU A 209 -9.73 -13.23 7.27
C GLU A 209 -11.14 -13.21 7.89
N SER A 210 -12.01 -12.29 7.47
CA SER A 210 -13.41 -12.25 7.95
C SER A 210 -14.25 -13.47 7.54
N PHE A 211 -13.91 -14.15 6.44
CA PHE A 211 -14.54 -15.44 6.13
C PHE A 211 -14.02 -16.55 7.05
N ASN A 212 -12.73 -16.55 7.37
CA ASN A 212 -12.13 -17.55 8.26
C ASN A 212 -12.60 -17.37 9.72
N LEU A 213 -12.80 -16.13 10.16
CA LEU A 213 -13.38 -15.83 11.48
C LEU A 213 -14.85 -16.27 11.61
N SER A 214 -15.56 -16.42 10.49
CA SER A 214 -16.91 -17.01 10.47
C SER A 214 -16.91 -18.56 10.49
N GLN A 215 -15.72 -19.19 10.43
CA GLN A 215 -15.52 -20.65 10.28
C GLN A 215 -14.66 -21.28 11.40
N GLU A 216 -14.64 -20.70 12.62
CA GLU A 216 -13.98 -21.23 13.84
C GLU A 216 -12.46 -20.99 13.96
N GLY A 217 -12.05 -20.33 15.06
CA GLY A 217 -11.18 -20.91 16.11
C GLY A 217 -9.81 -21.56 15.79
N SER A 218 -9.26 -21.54 14.57
CA SER A 218 -8.14 -22.43 14.22
C SER A 218 -6.97 -21.79 13.42
N SER A 219 -6.69 -20.50 13.59
CA SER A 219 -5.56 -19.85 12.87
C SER A 219 -4.78 -18.80 13.67
N MET A 220 -4.61 -19.00 14.98
CA MET A 220 -3.74 -18.14 15.80
C MET A 220 -2.24 -18.22 15.44
N MET A 221 -1.82 -19.14 14.58
CA MET A 221 -0.41 -19.42 14.29
C MET A 221 0.13 -18.69 13.04
N GLN A 222 -0.72 -18.28 12.08
CA GLN A 222 -0.31 -17.47 10.91
C GLN A 222 -0.38 -15.95 11.15
N LEU A 223 -1.03 -15.52 12.23
CA LEU A 223 -1.27 -14.11 12.58
C LEU A 223 -0.03 -13.36 13.10
N VAL A 224 1.11 -14.05 13.25
CA VAL A 224 2.30 -13.48 13.91
C VAL A 224 3.43 -13.18 12.91
N GLU A 225 3.44 -13.82 11.74
CA GLU A 225 4.45 -13.56 10.70
C GLU A 225 4.14 -12.25 9.96
N ASN A 226 5.16 -11.39 9.84
CA ASN A 226 5.15 -10.02 9.31
C ASN A 226 4.47 -8.97 10.22
N THR A 227 4.29 -9.27 11.50
CA THR A 227 3.82 -8.28 12.47
C THR A 227 4.98 -7.38 12.91
N ALA A 228 4.77 -6.07 12.84
CA ALA A 228 5.72 -5.10 13.37
C ALA A 228 5.72 -5.14 14.90
N VAL A 229 6.91 -5.20 15.48
CA VAL A 229 7.11 -5.31 16.92
C VAL A 229 8.14 -4.30 17.41
N GLU A 230 7.94 -3.82 18.63
CA GLU A 230 8.95 -3.05 19.37
C GLU A 230 9.53 -3.93 20.47
N LEU A 231 10.84 -4.06 20.50
CA LEU A 231 11.56 -4.80 21.50
C LEU A 231 11.67 -3.97 22.78
N LYS A 232 11.88 -4.62 23.93
CA LYS A 232 12.07 -3.93 25.22
C LYS A 232 13.20 -2.90 25.23
N ASP A 233 14.19 -3.05 24.34
CA ASP A 233 15.30 -2.11 24.16
C ASP A 233 14.96 -0.89 23.27
N GLY A 234 13.74 -0.82 22.75
CA GLY A 234 13.24 0.27 21.90
C GLY A 234 13.52 0.11 20.40
N ARG A 235 14.20 -0.97 19.98
CA ARG A 235 14.37 -1.30 18.56
C ARG A 235 13.05 -1.82 17.98
N ARG A 236 12.83 -1.57 16.69
CA ARG A 236 11.65 -2.03 15.96
C ARG A 236 12.06 -2.97 14.85
N GLY A 237 11.26 -4.02 14.65
CA GLY A 237 11.50 -5.01 13.60
C GLY A 237 10.21 -5.70 13.16
N LEU A 238 10.35 -6.58 12.18
CA LEU A 238 9.27 -7.39 11.62
C LEU A 238 9.48 -8.84 12.01
N ILE A 239 8.48 -9.49 12.60
CA ILE A 239 8.56 -10.93 12.82
C ILE A 239 8.59 -11.64 11.46
N LEU A 240 9.58 -12.48 11.23
CA LEU A 240 9.74 -13.32 10.04
C LEU A 240 9.21 -14.75 10.25
N GLY A 241 9.18 -15.22 11.50
CA GLY A 241 8.78 -16.59 11.83
C GLY A 241 8.54 -16.77 13.33
N VAL A 242 7.68 -17.72 13.68
CA VAL A 242 7.43 -18.13 15.06
C VAL A 242 7.87 -19.57 15.26
N ARG A 243 8.63 -19.82 16.32
CA ARG A 243 8.96 -21.17 16.78
C ARG A 243 8.32 -21.37 18.14
N ASP A 244 7.45 -22.37 18.23
CA ASP A 244 6.76 -22.75 19.46
C ASP A 244 7.19 -24.18 19.83
N ASN A 245 7.89 -24.31 20.95
CA ASN A 245 8.41 -25.58 21.45
C ASN A 245 7.75 -25.98 22.78
N GLU A 246 6.43 -25.78 22.92
CA GLU A 246 5.58 -26.14 24.07
C GLU A 246 5.91 -25.43 25.41
N GLU A 247 7.17 -25.07 25.66
CA GLU A 247 7.62 -24.35 26.87
C GLU A 247 8.00 -22.89 26.60
N ILE A 248 8.42 -22.56 25.37
CA ILE A 248 8.95 -21.24 25.02
C ILE A 248 8.57 -20.85 23.59
N VAL A 249 8.03 -19.64 23.43
CA VAL A 249 7.76 -19.01 22.13
C VAL A 249 8.91 -18.08 21.75
N GLN A 250 9.49 -18.31 20.56
CA GLN A 250 10.55 -17.50 19.98
C GLN A 250 10.08 -16.85 18.67
N TYR A 251 10.55 -15.63 18.43
CA TYR A 251 10.30 -14.86 17.22
C TYR A 251 11.62 -14.57 16.51
N ASP A 252 11.71 -14.91 15.22
CA ASP A 252 12.75 -14.38 14.37
C ASP A 252 12.31 -12.99 13.91
N VAL A 253 13.08 -11.94 14.18
CA VAL A 253 12.73 -10.53 13.93
C VAL A 253 13.78 -9.87 13.05
N GLU A 254 13.37 -9.29 11.91
CA GLU A 254 14.22 -8.47 11.04
C GLU A 254 14.18 -7.01 11.48
N LEU A 255 15.32 -6.45 11.85
CA LEU A 255 15.49 -5.05 12.24
C LEU A 255 15.59 -4.13 11.02
N GLY A 256 15.43 -2.83 11.23
CA GLY A 256 15.41 -1.82 10.15
C GLY A 256 16.72 -1.69 9.33
N ASP A 257 17.82 -2.28 9.79
CA ASP A 257 19.09 -2.39 9.08
C ASP A 257 19.29 -3.73 8.33
N GLY A 258 18.33 -4.65 8.44
CA GLY A 258 18.35 -5.98 7.84
C GLY A 258 18.97 -7.07 8.70
N GLU A 259 19.35 -6.77 9.95
CA GLU A 259 19.79 -7.78 10.92
C GLU A 259 18.60 -8.65 11.35
N ILE A 260 18.77 -9.98 11.35
CA ILE A 260 17.77 -10.92 11.88
C ILE A 260 18.23 -11.38 13.26
N ILE A 261 17.39 -11.16 14.26
CA ILE A 261 17.62 -11.62 15.63
C ILE A 261 16.51 -12.57 16.07
N THR A 262 16.81 -13.53 16.93
CA THR A 262 15.79 -14.36 17.58
C THR A 262 15.54 -13.81 18.98
N VAL A 263 14.30 -13.44 19.28
CA VAL A 263 13.88 -12.89 20.58
C VAL A 263 12.80 -13.77 21.21
N PHE A 264 12.77 -13.79 22.54
CA PHE A 264 11.72 -14.49 23.28
C PHE A 264 10.45 -13.65 23.34
N ALA A 265 9.30 -14.29 23.51
CA ALA A 265 8.02 -13.58 23.56
C ALA A 265 7.93 -12.53 24.68
N GLU A 266 8.65 -12.73 25.77
CA GLU A 266 8.75 -11.74 26.85
C GLU A 266 9.57 -10.49 26.48
N GLU A 267 10.41 -10.53 25.45
CA GLU A 267 11.24 -9.42 24.99
C GLU A 267 10.52 -8.50 24.01
N VAL A 268 9.39 -8.95 23.47
CA VAL A 268 8.53 -8.20 22.57
C VAL A 268 7.54 -7.38 23.38
N ARG A 269 7.62 -6.05 23.30
CA ARG A 269 6.50 -5.19 23.68
C ARG A 269 5.46 -5.29 22.55
N ARG A 270 4.19 -5.38 22.95
CA ARG A 270 2.96 -5.53 22.13
C ARG A 270 3.06 -4.93 20.71
N PRO A 271 2.29 -5.48 19.73
CA PRO A 271 2.35 -5.04 18.32
C PRO A 271 2.23 -3.52 18.19
N VAL A 272 3.10 -2.95 17.36
CA VAL A 272 3.12 -1.52 16.99
C VAL A 272 2.36 -1.32 15.71
#